data_AF-F3PQW8-F1
#
_entry.id   AF-F3PQW8-F1
#
_cell.length_a   1.000
_cell.length_b   1.000
_cell.length_c   1.000
_cell.angle_alpha   90.00
_cell.angle_beta   90.00
_cell.angle_gamma   90.00
#
_symmetry.space_group_name_H-M   'P 1'
#
loop_
_entity.id
_entity.type
_entity.pdbx_description
1 polymer ?
#
loop_
_entity_poly.entity_id
_entity_poly.type
_entity_poly.pdbx_seq_one_letter_code
_entity_poly.pdbx_strand_id
1 'polypeptide(L)' 'AIYVFEFKLDGSAEDALRQIKEKGYLIPYTLDGKRLVKVGVNFSKETRNVDRYIVEE' A
#
# COMPACT_ATOMS: atom_id res chain seq x y z
N ALA A 1 3.28 -13.27 -7.61
CA ALA A 1 3.35 -12.29 -6.52
C ALA A 1 1.93 -11.86 -6.17
N ILE A 2 1.69 -11.47 -4.92
CA ILE A 2 0.43 -10.90 -4.45
C ILE A 2 0.72 -9.47 -4.05
N TYR A 3 -0.10 -8.55 -4.55
CA TYR A 3 0.03 -7.12 -4.28
C TYR A 3 -1.17 -6.67 -3.49
N VAL A 4 -0.92 -5.86 -2.46
CA VAL A 4 -1.98 -5.13 -1.78
C VAL A 4 -1.71 -3.64 -1.90
N PHE A 5 -2.74 -2.91 -2.33
CA PHE A 5 -2.69 -1.47 -2.52
C PHE A 5 -3.60 -0.81 -1.49
N GLU A 6 -3.13 0.28 -0.91
CA GLU A 6 -3.95 1.17 -0.10
C GLU A 6 -3.76 2.59 -0.62
N PHE A 7 -4.88 3.30 -0.79
CA PHE A 7 -4.93 4.61 -1.41
C PHE A 7 -5.36 5.67 -0.41
N LYS A 8 -4.69 6.82 -0.44
CA LYS A 8 -5.05 8.02 0.31
C LYS A 8 -5.25 9.19 -0.64
N LEU A 9 -6.15 10.09 -0.29
CA LEU A 9 -6.33 11.39 -0.94
C LEU A 9 -5.95 12.47 0.08
N ASP A 10 -5.00 13.33 -0.26
CA ASP A 10 -4.45 14.38 0.60
C ASP A 10 -3.98 13.84 1.98
N GLY A 11 -3.40 12.64 1.98
CA GLY A 11 -2.82 11.98 3.16
C GLY A 11 -1.32 11.72 2.96
N SER A 12 -0.86 10.51 3.33
CA SER A 12 0.51 10.07 3.09
C SER A 12 0.58 8.61 2.59
N ALA A 13 1.61 8.29 1.82
CA ALA A 13 1.86 6.91 1.37
C ALA A 13 2.31 6.01 2.54
N GLU A 14 2.93 6.59 3.56
CA GLU A 14 3.32 5.95 4.80
C GLU A 14 2.11 5.50 5.63
N ASP A 15 1.09 6.35 5.76
CA ASP A 15 -0.15 5.98 6.45
C ASP A 15 -0.88 4.85 5.72
N ALA A 16 -0.86 4.86 4.39
CA ALA A 16 -1.39 3.78 3.57
C ALA A 16 -0.65 2.45 3.84
N LEU A 17 0.69 2.48 3.86
CA LEU A 17 1.50 1.32 4.24
C LEU A 17 1.26 0.85 5.67
N ARG A 18 1.12 1.76 6.63
CA ARG A 18 0.81 1.42 8.02
C ARG A 18 -0.53 0.70 8.11
N GLN A 19 -1.56 1.20 7.41
CA GLN A 19 -2.87 0.56 7.36
C GLN A 19 -2.80 -0.84 6.76
N ILE A 20 -2.03 -1.06 5.69
CA ILE A 20 -1.79 -2.40 5.13
C ILE A 20 -1.22 -3.35 6.18
N LYS A 21 -0.21 -2.90 6.94
CA LYS A 21 0.46 -3.70 7.98
C LYS A 21 -0.49 -4.02 9.14
N GLU A 22 -1.24 -3.03 9.62
CA GLU A 22 -2.18 -3.17 10.74
C GLU A 22 -3.36 -4.10 10.41
N LYS A 23 -3.86 -4.06 9.16
CA LYS A 23 -4.98 -4.90 8.73
C LYS A 23 -4.57 -6.34 8.44
N GLY A 24 -3.28 -6.61 8.22
CA GLY A 24 -2.77 -7.96 8.04
C GLY A 24 -3.28 -8.66 6.78
N TYR A 25 -3.65 -7.92 5.73
CA TYR A 25 -4.24 -8.48 4.49
C TYR A 25 -3.41 -9.61 3.86
N LEU A 26 -2.10 -9.58 4.08
CA LEU A 26 -1.16 -10.53 3.49
C LEU A 26 -0.87 -11.76 4.36
N ILE A 27 -1.35 -11.80 5.62
CA ILE A 27 -1.11 -12.92 6.56
C ILE A 27 -1.54 -14.27 5.97
N PRO A 28 -2.72 -14.41 5.35
CA PRO A 28 -3.18 -15.70 4.81
C PRO A 28 -2.29 -16.26 3.68
N TYR A 29 -1.48 -15.42 3.04
CA TYR A 29 -0.69 -15.77 1.87
C TYR A 29 0.80 -15.94 2.16
N THR A 30 1.22 -15.81 3.42
CA THR A 30 2.63 -15.90 3.85
C THR A 30 3.28 -17.26 3.58
N LEU A 31 2.47 -18.33 3.56
CA LEU A 31 2.95 -19.70 3.35
C LEU A 31 2.89 -20.16 1.87
N ASP A 32 2.28 -19.37 0.99
CA ASP A 32 2.05 -19.75 -0.42
C ASP A 32 3.32 -19.69 -1.29
N GLY A 33 4.47 -19.31 -0.72
CA GLY A 33 5.74 -19.11 -1.46
C GLY A 33 5.69 -17.97 -2.49
N LYS A 34 4.57 -17.24 -2.56
CA LYS A 34 4.38 -16.10 -3.45
C LYS A 34 5.05 -14.87 -2.83
N ARG A 35 5.78 -14.10 -3.64
CA ARG A 35 6.26 -12.75 -3.26
C ARG A 35 5.05 -11.89 -2.86
N LEU A 36 5.08 -11.33 -1.66
CA LEU A 36 4.04 -10.44 -1.14
C LEU A 36 4.56 -9.01 -1.25
N VAL A 37 3.76 -8.09 -1.78
CA VAL A 37 4.17 -6.71 -2.02
C VAL A 37 3.09 -5.76 -1.53
N LYS A 38 3.50 -4.80 -0.71
CA LYS A 38 2.67 -3.76 -0.11
C LYS A 38 2.92 -2.45 -0.84
N VAL A 39 1.87 -1.80 -1.32
CA VAL A 39 1.98 -0.54 -2.03
C VAL A 39 1.08 0.50 -1.38
N GLY A 40 1.69 1.47 -0.72
CA GLY A 40 0.99 2.65 -0.20
C GLY A 40 1.04 3.78 -1.21
N VAL A 41 -0.10 4.40 -1.53
CA VAL A 41 -0.20 5.45 -2.53
C VAL A 41 -0.96 6.65 -1.98
N ASN A 42 -0.41 7.84 -2.19
CA ASN A 42 -1.06 9.12 -1.91
C ASN A 42 -1.36 9.86 -3.21
N PHE A 43 -2.59 10.35 -3.33
CA PHE A 43 -3.03 11.26 -4.38
C PHE A 43 -3.13 12.68 -3.83
N SER A 44 -2.75 13.64 -4.66
CA SER A 44 -3.01 15.07 -4.41
C SER A 44 -4.28 15.49 -5.14
N LYS A 45 -5.23 16.08 -4.41
CA LYS A 45 -6.45 16.64 -5.00
C LYS A 45 -6.17 17.88 -5.85
N GLU A 46 -5.15 18.65 -5.48
CA GLU A 46 -4.72 19.86 -6.20
C GLU A 46 -4.21 19.50 -7.60
N THR A 47 -3.27 18.56 -7.68
CA THR A 47 -2.68 18.14 -8.96
C THR A 47 -3.52 17.08 -9.68
N ARG A 48 -4.50 16.50 -8.99
CA ARG A 48 -5.36 15.39 -9.46
C ARG A 48 -4.55 14.19 -9.94
N ASN A 49 -3.42 13.94 -9.30
CA ASN A 49 -2.47 12.90 -9.68
C ASN A 49 -1.87 12.20 -8.46
N VAL A 50 -1.11 11.13 -8.70
CA VAL A 50 -0.29 10.48 -7.67
C VAL A 50 0.77 11.47 -7.24
N ASP A 51 0.75 11.80 -5.95
CA ASP A 51 1.75 12.66 -5.32
C ASP A 51 2.95 11.83 -4.86
N ARG A 52 2.69 10.69 -4.21
CA ARG A 52 3.73 9.78 -3.72
C ARG A 52 3.26 8.34 -3.67
N TYR A 53 4.18 7.40 -3.88
CA TYR A 53 3.96 5.99 -3.60
C TYR A 53 5.18 5.36 -2.93
N ILE A 54 4.96 4.33 -2.12
CA ILE A 54 6.01 3.54 -1.47
C ILE A 54 5.69 2.06 -1.68
N VAL A 55 6.72 1.30 -2.05
CA VAL A 55 6.65 -0.14 -2.26
C VAL A 55 7.50 -0.82 -1.18
N GLU A 56 6.92 -1.78 -0.48
CA GLU A 56 7.62 -2.65 0.46
C GLU A 56 7.31 -4.12 0.16
N GLU A 57 8.28 -5.00 0.34
CA GLU A 57 8.13 -6.46 0.20
C GLU A 57 7.93 -7.10 1.58
#